data_AF-A0A9P1CQ50-F1
#
_entry.id   AF-A0A9P1CQ50-F1
#
_cell.length_a   1.000
_cell.length_b   1.000
_cell.length_c   1.000
_cell.angle_alpha   90.00
_cell.angle_beta   90.00
_cell.angle_gamma   90.00
#
_symmetry.space_group_name_H-M   'P 1'
#
loop_
_entity.id
_entity.type
_entity.pdbx_description
1 polymer ?
#
loop_
_entity_poly.entity_id
_entity_poly.type
_entity_poly.pdbx_seq_one_letter_code
_entity_poly.pdbx_strand_id
1 'polypeptide(L)'
;MNTGSEPTISPYTGQIWFRGVVLAVTAFPCFVLVWWSCQWRPFVHTSSPAILLETVSQTKSDEFVSLGFGTVCRSSVQDFRTVPVEGEVRGGISKEKCQHLCSTDRTCAGFEFRRGERRCEIWRQEIFAHRHVFHNRTVPGAPDFECVLKLPSCQRLKAHKALHDHAIMDLAFFVTDYCEYGPINQDLDPCSRVYAEQMYDINHHLCRLVTKECKSATCESNSEII
;
A
#
# COMPACT_ATOMS: atom_id res chain seq x y z
N MET A 1 -45.23 23.63 -2.83
CA MET A 1 -45.39 22.37 -2.06
C MET A 1 -45.14 21.24 -3.03
N ASN A 2 -43.91 20.71 -3.08
CA ASN A 2 -43.53 19.62 -3.97
C ASN A 2 -43.36 18.36 -3.14
N THR A 3 -44.25 17.39 -3.33
CA THR A 3 -44.19 16.04 -2.78
C THR A 3 -43.28 15.20 -3.68
N GLY A 4 -42.01 15.09 -3.29
CA GLY A 4 -41.03 14.21 -3.93
C GLY A 4 -41.14 12.79 -3.37
N SER A 5 -41.43 11.84 -4.25
CA SER A 5 -41.61 10.41 -4.05
C SER A 5 -40.37 9.70 -3.49
N GLU A 6 -40.58 8.81 -2.51
CA GLU A 6 -39.60 7.84 -2.01
C GLU A 6 -39.25 6.77 -3.05
N PRO A 7 -37.99 6.32 -3.13
CA PRO A 7 -37.59 5.21 -3.99
C PRO A 7 -37.88 3.85 -3.32
N THR A 8 -38.59 3.00 -4.05
CA THR A 8 -38.90 1.61 -3.69
C THR A 8 -37.66 0.73 -3.77
N ILE A 9 -37.26 0.14 -2.64
CA ILE A 9 -36.17 -0.84 -2.56
C ILE A 9 -36.69 -2.21 -3.02
N SER A 10 -36.11 -2.74 -4.10
CA SER A 10 -36.42 -4.07 -4.63
C SER A 10 -35.64 -5.16 -3.86
N PRO A 11 -36.29 -6.22 -3.36
CA PRO A 11 -35.60 -7.33 -2.72
C PRO A 11 -35.01 -8.26 -3.80
N TYR A 12 -33.70 -8.17 -4.02
CA TYR A 12 -32.96 -9.15 -4.82
C TYR A 12 -32.79 -10.44 -4.01
N THR A 13 -33.64 -11.42 -4.28
CA THR A 13 -33.44 -12.82 -3.85
C THR A 13 -32.34 -13.44 -4.73
N GLY A 14 -31.09 -13.43 -4.24
CA GLY A 14 -29.97 -14.12 -4.86
C GLY A 14 -30.02 -15.63 -4.60
N GLN A 15 -30.25 -16.42 -5.64
CA GLN A 15 -30.05 -17.87 -5.63
C GLN A 15 -28.55 -18.18 -5.57
N ILE A 16 -28.13 -18.84 -4.49
CA ILE A 16 -26.77 -19.34 -4.30
C ILE A 16 -26.62 -20.65 -5.10
N TRP A 17 -25.90 -20.61 -6.22
CA TRP A 17 -25.52 -21.80 -6.97
C TRP A 17 -24.25 -22.41 -6.38
N PHE A 18 -24.39 -23.44 -5.55
CA PHE A 18 -23.28 -24.30 -5.15
C PHE A 18 -22.85 -25.16 -6.34
N ARG A 19 -21.78 -24.76 -7.03
CA ARG A 19 -21.05 -25.66 -7.93
C ARG A 19 -20.15 -26.55 -7.08
N GLY A 20 -20.61 -27.76 -6.82
CA GLY A 20 -19.80 -28.82 -6.21
C GLY A 20 -18.64 -29.19 -7.12
N VAL A 21 -17.41 -28.81 -6.74
CA VAL A 21 -16.18 -29.27 -7.38
C VAL A 21 -15.82 -30.61 -6.75
N VAL A 22 -16.01 -31.69 -7.50
CA VAL A 22 -15.52 -33.03 -7.15
C VAL A 22 -14.02 -33.06 -7.44
N LEU A 23 -13.18 -32.95 -6.40
CA LEU A 23 -11.75 -33.16 -6.51
C LEU A 23 -11.45 -34.66 -6.55
N ALA A 24 -11.09 -35.17 -7.72
CA ALA A 24 -10.53 -36.50 -7.89
C ALA A 24 -9.09 -36.52 -7.34
N VAL A 25 -8.91 -37.20 -6.21
CA VAL A 25 -7.58 -37.48 -5.63
C VAL A 25 -6.95 -38.62 -6.42
N THR A 26 -6.11 -38.30 -7.41
CA THR A 26 -5.23 -39.29 -8.03
C THR A 26 -3.91 -39.34 -7.27
N ALA A 27 -3.73 -40.39 -6.47
CA ALA A 27 -2.45 -40.74 -5.87
C ALA A 27 -1.50 -41.25 -6.98
N PHE A 28 -0.43 -40.50 -7.25
CA PHE A 28 0.69 -40.99 -8.06
C PHE A 28 1.84 -41.41 -7.13
N PRO A 29 2.27 -42.68 -7.15
CA PRO A 29 3.43 -43.14 -6.41
C PRO A 29 4.74 -42.75 -7.12
N CYS A 30 5.78 -42.63 -6.31
CA CYS A 30 7.22 -42.58 -6.58
C CYS A 30 7.68 -42.97 -7.98
N PHE A 31 8.73 -42.31 -8.51
CA PHE A 31 10.02 -42.96 -8.82
C PHE A 31 11.04 -41.99 -9.42
N VAL A 32 12.31 -42.33 -9.17
CA VAL A 32 13.56 -41.97 -9.87
C VAL A 32 14.36 -40.77 -9.36
N LEU A 33 15.28 -41.12 -8.47
CA LEU A 33 16.58 -40.51 -8.21
C LEU A 33 17.34 -40.23 -9.52
N VAL A 34 17.67 -38.96 -9.78
CA VAL A 34 18.73 -38.60 -10.75
C VAL A 34 19.77 -37.74 -10.04
N TRP A 35 20.86 -38.43 -9.70
CA TRP A 35 22.10 -37.93 -9.15
C TRP A 35 22.90 -37.32 -10.30
N TRP A 36 22.95 -35.99 -10.42
CA TRP A 36 23.85 -35.31 -11.36
C TRP A 36 24.88 -34.46 -10.63
N SER A 37 26.13 -34.76 -10.96
CA SER A 37 27.37 -34.24 -10.40
C SER A 37 27.58 -32.77 -10.78
N CYS A 38 27.47 -31.86 -9.81
CA CYS A 38 27.97 -30.50 -9.96
C CYS A 38 29.51 -30.50 -9.87
N GLN A 39 30.17 -30.39 -11.03
CA GLN A 39 31.58 -30.04 -11.12
C GLN A 39 31.79 -28.60 -10.61
N TRP A 40 32.49 -28.49 -9.50
CA TRP A 40 32.97 -27.23 -8.94
C TRP A 40 34.07 -26.65 -9.83
N ARG A 41 33.85 -25.47 -10.41
CA ARG A 41 34.94 -24.65 -10.99
C ARG A 41 35.46 -23.69 -9.92
N PRO A 42 36.77 -23.62 -9.65
CA PRO A 42 37.33 -22.64 -8.74
C PRO A 42 37.25 -21.25 -9.37
N PHE A 43 36.54 -20.33 -8.71
CA PHE A 43 36.48 -18.93 -9.09
C PHE A 43 37.78 -18.24 -8.67
N VAL A 44 38.51 -17.69 -9.64
CA VAL A 44 39.72 -16.90 -9.40
C VAL A 44 39.30 -15.56 -8.79
N HIS A 45 39.66 -15.35 -7.53
CA HIS A 45 39.50 -14.06 -6.86
C HIS A 45 40.42 -13.02 -7.51
N THR A 46 39.84 -12.13 -8.29
CA THR A 46 40.52 -10.91 -8.76
C THR A 46 40.30 -9.85 -7.69
N SER A 47 41.32 -9.57 -6.91
CA SER A 47 41.31 -8.52 -5.88
C SER A 47 41.19 -7.15 -6.54
N SER A 48 40.00 -6.58 -6.53
CA SER A 48 39.77 -5.17 -6.90
C SER A 48 40.14 -4.23 -5.75
N PRO A 49 40.69 -3.04 -6.05
CA PRO A 49 41.15 -2.09 -5.06
C PRO A 49 39.99 -1.49 -4.26
N ALA A 50 40.25 -1.25 -2.98
CA ALA A 50 39.35 -0.63 -2.03
C ALA A 50 38.90 0.76 -2.53
N ILE A 51 37.62 0.87 -2.89
CA ILE A 51 36.95 2.15 -3.14
C ILE A 51 36.63 2.75 -1.76
N LEU A 52 37.21 3.92 -1.48
CA LEU A 52 36.93 4.71 -0.29
C LEU A 52 35.46 5.15 -0.28
N LEU A 53 34.79 4.85 0.82
CA LEU A 53 33.41 5.19 1.18
C LEU A 53 33.14 6.70 1.03
N GLU A 54 32.26 7.08 0.09
CA GLU A 54 31.52 8.33 0.16
C GLU A 54 30.29 8.15 1.07
N THR A 55 30.46 8.44 2.36
CA THR A 55 29.41 8.29 3.39
C THR A 55 28.57 9.56 3.57
N VAL A 56 28.16 10.25 2.49
CA VAL A 56 27.39 11.51 2.62
C VAL A 56 26.37 11.69 1.47
N SER A 57 25.31 10.86 1.41
CA SER A 57 24.06 11.25 0.71
C SER A 57 22.87 10.30 0.97
N GLN A 58 22.80 9.60 2.11
CA GLN A 58 21.77 8.59 2.36
C GLN A 58 20.76 8.96 3.47
N THR A 59 20.80 10.19 3.98
CA THR A 59 19.96 10.62 5.11
C THR A 59 18.61 11.21 4.72
N LYS A 60 18.36 11.51 3.44
CA LYS A 60 17.11 12.18 3.02
C LYS A 60 15.96 11.21 2.70
N SER A 61 16.24 9.95 2.37
CA SER A 61 15.21 8.94 2.12
C SER A 61 14.54 8.45 3.40
N ASP A 62 15.28 8.44 4.51
CA ASP A 62 14.82 7.87 5.78
C ASP A 62 13.79 8.78 6.51
N GLU A 63 13.62 10.01 6.03
CA GLU A 63 12.68 10.99 6.60
C GLU A 63 11.22 10.70 6.21
N PHE A 64 11.00 10.08 5.05
CA PHE A 64 9.67 9.92 4.47
C PHE A 64 9.28 8.46 4.27
N VAL A 65 8.05 8.12 4.62
CA VAL A 65 7.49 6.77 4.47
C VAL A 65 6.29 6.83 3.54
N SER A 66 6.43 6.27 2.35
CA SER A 66 5.31 6.11 1.42
C SER A 66 4.39 4.98 1.87
N LEU A 67 3.08 5.22 1.79
CA LEU A 67 2.06 4.20 2.01
C LEU A 67 1.58 3.55 0.70
N GLY A 68 2.15 3.95 -0.44
CA GLY A 68 1.87 3.37 -1.75
C GLY A 68 0.90 4.13 -2.64
N PHE A 69 0.81 3.68 -3.89
CA PHE A 69 -0.16 4.21 -4.83
C PHE A 69 -1.59 3.85 -4.43
N GLY A 70 -2.51 4.75 -4.78
CA GLY A 70 -3.92 4.69 -4.40
C GLY A 70 -4.17 4.90 -2.92
N THR A 71 -3.19 5.38 -2.16
CA THR A 71 -3.41 5.76 -0.77
C THR A 71 -3.68 7.24 -0.64
N VAL A 72 -4.69 7.58 0.16
CA VAL A 72 -5.03 8.95 0.53
C VAL A 72 -4.85 9.15 2.03
N CYS A 73 -4.31 10.29 2.44
CA CYS A 73 -3.98 10.61 3.83
C CYS A 73 -5.22 11.04 4.61
N ARG A 74 -5.39 10.59 5.84
CA ARG A 74 -6.54 10.94 6.69
C ARG A 74 -6.10 11.21 8.13
N SER A 75 -6.73 12.18 8.78
CA SER A 75 -6.39 12.47 10.18
C SER A 75 -6.88 11.38 11.14
N SER A 76 -7.90 10.62 10.75
CA SER A 76 -8.41 9.45 11.47
C SER A 76 -9.17 8.52 10.53
N VAL A 77 -9.54 7.33 11.00
CA VAL A 77 -10.34 6.39 10.19
C VAL A 77 -11.75 6.92 9.90
N GLN A 78 -12.28 7.83 10.72
CA GLN A 78 -13.57 8.50 10.49
C GLN A 78 -13.45 9.79 9.66
N ASP A 79 -12.25 10.17 9.23
CA ASP A 79 -12.08 11.32 8.35
C ASP A 79 -12.47 10.94 6.91
N PHE A 80 -13.59 11.50 6.45
CA PHE A 80 -14.10 11.34 5.09
C PHE A 80 -13.80 12.54 4.20
N ARG A 81 -13.09 13.56 4.71
CA ARG A 81 -12.74 14.75 3.92
C ARG A 81 -11.70 14.39 2.86
N THR A 82 -11.67 15.20 1.81
CA THR A 82 -10.78 15.02 0.66
C THR A 82 -9.57 15.95 0.70
N VAL A 83 -9.42 16.75 1.76
CA VAL A 83 -8.34 17.72 1.97
C VAL A 83 -8.00 17.82 3.46
N PRO A 84 -6.77 18.21 3.84
CA PRO A 84 -6.41 18.44 5.24
C PRO A 84 -7.24 19.58 5.85
N VAL A 85 -7.52 19.49 7.15
CA VAL A 85 -8.12 20.63 7.91
C VAL A 85 -7.04 21.64 8.21
N GLU A 86 -5.93 21.16 8.76
CA GLU A 86 -4.74 21.94 9.01
C GLU A 86 -3.68 21.57 7.97
N GLY A 87 -3.53 22.43 6.97
CA GLY A 87 -2.67 22.13 5.83
C GLY A 87 -2.72 23.17 4.73
N GLU A 88 -2.18 22.79 3.58
CA GLU A 88 -2.27 23.59 2.35
C GLU A 88 -2.38 22.68 1.13
N VAL A 89 -3.10 23.13 0.11
CA VAL A 89 -3.22 22.44 -1.17
C VAL A 89 -2.51 23.28 -2.24
N ARG A 90 -1.61 22.65 -3.00
CA ARG A 90 -0.87 23.28 -4.10
C ARG A 90 -1.02 22.46 -5.38
N GLY A 91 -1.48 23.11 -6.44
CA GLY A 91 -1.51 22.51 -7.78
C GLY A 91 -0.24 22.81 -8.59
N GLY A 92 -0.02 22.04 -9.66
CA GLY A 92 1.01 22.30 -10.66
C GLY A 92 2.45 22.03 -10.21
N ILE A 93 2.67 21.35 -9.08
CA ILE A 93 4.02 21.04 -8.58
C ILE A 93 4.35 19.56 -8.69
N SER A 94 5.63 19.20 -8.70
CA SER A 94 6.06 17.80 -8.71
C SER A 94 6.01 17.19 -7.31
N LYS A 95 6.07 15.86 -7.23
CA LYS A 95 6.14 15.13 -5.96
C LYS A 95 7.39 15.54 -5.16
N GLU A 96 8.52 15.71 -5.82
CA GLU A 96 9.80 16.09 -5.20
C GLU A 96 9.70 17.50 -4.61
N LYS A 97 9.00 18.41 -5.30
CA LYS A 97 8.74 19.76 -4.75
C LYS A 97 7.79 19.70 -3.56
N CYS A 98 6.76 18.86 -3.60
CA CYS A 98 5.85 18.61 -2.48
C CYS A 98 6.61 18.09 -1.25
N GLN A 99 7.44 17.06 -1.44
CA GLN A 99 8.30 16.51 -0.40
C GLN A 99 9.27 17.55 0.15
N HIS A 100 9.89 18.37 -0.71
CA HIS A 100 10.79 19.42 -0.26
C HIS A 100 10.07 20.47 0.60
N LEU A 101 8.88 20.93 0.18
CA LEU A 101 8.07 21.87 0.96
C LEU A 101 7.75 21.27 2.34
N CYS A 102 7.29 20.03 2.39
CA CYS A 102 7.04 19.32 3.64
C CYS A 102 8.31 19.14 4.49
N SER A 103 9.47 18.86 3.89
CA SER A 103 10.75 18.74 4.63
C SER A 103 11.14 20.05 5.32
N THR A 104 10.93 21.19 4.63
CA THR A 104 11.28 22.53 5.15
C THR A 104 10.27 23.06 6.16
N ASP A 105 9.02 22.60 6.12
CA ASP A 105 7.99 22.95 7.09
C ASP A 105 8.12 22.04 8.32
N ARG A 106 8.49 22.64 9.46
CA ARG A 106 8.63 21.93 10.74
C ARG A 106 7.30 21.41 11.29
N THR A 107 6.18 21.97 10.84
CA THR A 107 4.83 21.55 11.24
C THR A 107 4.27 20.47 10.32
N CYS A 108 4.95 20.13 9.22
CA CYS A 108 4.47 19.10 8.31
C CYS A 108 4.53 17.70 8.95
N ALA A 109 3.41 16.99 9.00
CA ALA A 109 3.31 15.59 9.41
C ALA A 109 3.39 14.60 8.23
N GLY A 110 3.26 15.10 7.01
CA GLY A 110 3.28 14.32 5.77
C GLY A 110 2.59 15.07 4.61
N PHE A 111 2.47 14.41 3.47
CA PHE A 111 1.77 14.96 2.32
C PHE A 111 1.04 13.88 1.53
N GLU A 112 -0.02 14.28 0.84
CA GLU A 112 -0.68 13.49 -0.20
C GLU A 112 -0.32 14.09 -1.57
N PHE A 113 0.08 13.25 -2.52
CA PHE A 113 0.35 13.70 -3.88
C PHE A 113 -0.51 12.95 -4.89
N ARG A 114 -1.20 13.69 -5.76
CA ARG A 114 -1.95 13.17 -6.88
C ARG A 114 -1.23 13.48 -8.19
N ARG A 115 -0.77 12.44 -8.88
CA ARG A 115 0.16 12.58 -10.04
C ARG A 115 -0.46 13.30 -11.22
N GLY A 116 -1.64 12.90 -11.66
CA GLY A 116 -2.31 13.37 -12.88
C GLY A 116 -2.71 14.84 -12.79
N GLU A 117 -3.07 15.31 -11.59
CA GLU A 117 -3.39 16.72 -11.33
C GLU A 117 -2.18 17.54 -10.89
N ARG A 118 -1.04 16.90 -10.63
CA ARG A 118 0.13 17.54 -9.99
C ARG A 118 -0.26 18.30 -8.72
N ARG A 119 -1.18 17.69 -7.95
CA ARG A 119 -1.79 18.28 -6.76
C ARG A 119 -1.10 17.71 -5.52
N CYS A 120 -0.64 18.60 -4.66
CA CYS A 120 0.05 18.31 -3.42
C CYS A 120 -0.78 18.83 -2.26
N GLU A 121 -1.10 17.98 -1.30
CA GLU A 121 -1.73 18.37 -0.05
C GLU A 121 -0.72 18.18 1.08
N ILE A 122 -0.31 19.26 1.73
CA ILE A 122 0.59 19.22 2.87
C ILE A 122 -0.25 19.18 4.13
N TRP A 123 0.00 18.18 4.98
CA TRP A 123 -0.72 17.95 6.22
C TRP A 123 0.11 18.47 7.38
N ARG A 124 -0.43 19.39 8.19
CA ARG A 124 0.19 19.89 9.42
C ARG A 124 -0.36 19.23 10.68
N GLN A 125 -1.59 18.74 10.60
CA GLN A 125 -2.13 17.79 11.57
C GLN A 125 -1.56 16.38 11.34
N GLU A 126 -1.55 15.59 12.41
CA GLU A 126 -1.15 14.19 12.37
C GLU A 126 -2.00 13.38 11.38
N ILE A 127 -1.33 12.53 10.61
CA ILE A 127 -1.98 11.53 9.75
C ILE A 127 -1.96 10.21 10.52
N PHE A 128 -3.11 9.80 11.08
CA PHE A 128 -3.26 8.53 11.79
C PHE A 128 -3.89 7.42 10.95
N ALA A 129 -4.41 7.77 9.77
CA ALA A 129 -5.04 6.82 8.88
C ALA A 129 -4.68 7.09 7.43
N HIS A 130 -4.86 6.05 6.61
CA HIS A 130 -4.89 6.16 5.17
C HIS A 130 -6.03 5.30 4.64
N ARG A 131 -6.47 5.58 3.42
CA ARG A 131 -7.48 4.78 2.73
C ARG A 131 -6.96 4.38 1.35
N HIS A 132 -7.27 3.16 0.94
CA HIS A 132 -7.04 2.69 -0.41
C HIS A 132 -8.24 3.07 -1.28
N VAL A 133 -8.04 3.96 -2.26
CA VAL A 133 -9.12 4.48 -3.10
C VAL A 133 -9.42 3.63 -4.33
N PHE A 134 -8.63 2.58 -4.59
CA PHE A 134 -8.83 1.67 -5.71
C PHE A 134 -10.22 1.03 -5.77
N HIS A 135 -10.79 0.68 -4.60
CA HIS A 135 -12.12 0.08 -4.53
C HIS A 135 -13.24 1.15 -4.47
N ASN A 136 -12.88 2.41 -4.29
CA ASN A 136 -13.84 3.48 -4.13
C ASN A 136 -14.11 4.19 -5.47
N ARG A 137 -15.15 3.73 -6.16
CA ARG A 137 -15.62 4.29 -7.45
C ARG A 137 -16.06 5.76 -7.38
N THR A 138 -16.09 6.38 -6.19
CA THR A 138 -16.45 7.80 -6.04
C THR A 138 -15.34 8.75 -6.42
N VAL A 139 -14.09 8.29 -6.54
CA VAL A 139 -12.97 9.13 -6.97
C VAL A 139 -12.87 9.08 -8.50
N PRO A 140 -13.14 10.18 -9.22
CA PRO A 140 -13.04 10.19 -10.67
C PRO A 140 -11.56 10.16 -11.10
N GLY A 141 -11.28 9.35 -12.13
CA GLY A 141 -9.94 9.25 -12.74
C GLY A 141 -9.10 8.09 -12.18
N ALA A 142 -7.81 8.11 -12.51
CA ALA A 142 -6.88 7.09 -12.02
C ALA A 142 -6.67 7.24 -10.50
N PRO A 143 -6.50 6.14 -9.76
CA PRO A 143 -6.16 6.14 -8.32
C PRO A 143 -4.67 6.46 -8.13
N ASP A 144 -4.21 7.57 -8.70
CA ASP A 144 -2.82 8.00 -8.76
C ASP A 144 -2.39 8.88 -7.58
N PHE A 145 -3.02 8.60 -6.42
CA PHE A 145 -2.73 9.21 -5.14
C PHE A 145 -1.60 8.47 -4.43
N GLU A 146 -0.83 9.17 -3.61
CA GLU A 146 0.15 8.57 -2.73
C GLU A 146 0.22 9.38 -1.44
N CYS A 147 -0.10 8.72 -0.32
CA CYS A 147 0.08 9.28 1.01
C CYS A 147 1.50 8.99 1.51
N VAL A 148 2.18 10.03 1.97
CA VAL A 148 3.57 9.97 2.44
C VAL A 148 3.65 10.59 3.83
N LEU A 149 4.13 9.83 4.80
CA LEU A 149 4.34 10.27 6.18
C LEU A 149 5.72 10.88 6.34
N LYS A 150 5.85 11.93 7.15
CA LYS A 150 7.15 12.50 7.56
C LYS A 150 7.47 12.04 8.98
N LEU A 151 8.63 11.40 9.17
CA LEU A 151 9.16 10.95 10.48
C LEU A 151 8.10 10.36 11.42
N PRO A 152 7.33 9.34 10.98
CA PRO A 152 6.22 8.83 11.78
C PRO A 152 6.73 8.18 13.07
N SER A 153 6.05 8.44 14.18
CA SER A 153 6.33 7.75 15.45
C SER A 153 6.03 6.26 15.35
N CYS A 154 6.61 5.45 16.24
CA CYS A 154 6.30 4.02 16.33
C CYS A 154 4.78 3.74 16.40
N GLN A 155 4.04 4.51 17.20
CA GLN A 155 2.59 4.35 17.32
C GLN A 155 1.88 4.59 15.98
N ARG A 156 2.30 5.61 15.22
CA ARG A 156 1.75 5.89 13.88
C ARG A 156 2.10 4.80 12.89
N LEU A 157 3.35 4.33 12.88
CA LEU A 157 3.75 3.21 12.02
C LEU A 157 2.93 1.96 12.29
N LYS A 158 2.67 1.62 13.56
CA LYS A 158 1.80 0.49 13.94
C LYS A 158 0.36 0.68 13.44
N ALA A 159 -0.21 1.88 13.61
CA ALA A 159 -1.57 2.18 13.15
C ALA A 159 -1.69 2.03 11.61
N HIS A 160 -0.74 2.58 10.86
CA HIS A 160 -0.72 2.44 9.41
C HIS A 160 -0.48 1.00 8.96
N LYS A 161 0.39 0.25 9.65
CA LYS A 161 0.59 -1.17 9.38
C LYS A 161 -0.70 -1.98 9.55
N ALA A 162 -1.43 -1.77 10.63
CA ALA A 162 -2.70 -2.46 10.87
C ALA A 162 -3.75 -2.15 9.79
N LEU A 163 -3.85 -0.88 9.35
CA LEU A 163 -4.72 -0.50 8.24
C LEU A 163 -4.32 -1.16 6.92
N HIS A 164 -3.02 -1.31 6.69
CA HIS A 164 -2.50 -1.92 5.48
C HIS A 164 -2.71 -3.45 5.46
N ASP A 165 -2.61 -4.11 6.62
CA ASP A 165 -2.98 -5.53 6.77
C ASP A 165 -4.46 -5.76 6.42
N HIS A 166 -5.36 -4.90 6.93
CA HIS A 166 -6.78 -4.96 6.59
C HIS A 166 -7.01 -4.76 5.08
N ALA A 167 -6.32 -3.80 4.47
CA ALA A 167 -6.45 -3.53 3.05
C ALA A 167 -5.96 -4.68 2.16
N ILE A 168 -4.93 -5.42 2.58
CA ILE A 168 -4.49 -6.64 1.88
C ILE A 168 -5.57 -7.72 1.93
N MET A 169 -6.22 -7.91 3.08
CA MET A 169 -7.32 -8.86 3.21
C MET A 169 -8.48 -8.47 2.30
N ASP A 170 -8.88 -7.20 2.30
CA ASP A 170 -9.94 -6.68 1.42
C ASP A 170 -9.59 -6.88 -0.07
N LEU A 171 -8.33 -6.65 -0.44
CA LEU A 171 -7.87 -6.86 -1.81
C LEU A 171 -7.95 -8.33 -2.23
N ALA A 172 -7.60 -9.26 -1.35
CA ALA A 172 -7.69 -10.70 -1.64
C ALA A 172 -9.13 -11.14 -1.91
N PHE A 173 -10.10 -10.66 -1.12
CA PHE A 173 -11.52 -10.88 -1.38
C PHE A 173 -11.96 -10.23 -2.69
N PHE A 174 -11.57 -8.96 -2.93
CA PHE A 174 -11.93 -8.25 -4.15
C PHE A 174 -11.44 -8.97 -5.41
N VAL A 175 -10.18 -9.41 -5.42
CA VAL A 175 -9.61 -10.13 -6.56
C VAL A 175 -10.35 -11.44 -6.83
N THR A 176 -10.74 -12.15 -5.77
CA THR A 176 -11.46 -13.42 -5.88
C THR A 176 -12.88 -13.23 -6.43
N ASP A 177 -13.58 -12.19 -5.97
CA ASP A 177 -15.00 -11.99 -6.27
C ASP A 177 -15.25 -11.21 -7.57
N TYR A 178 -14.34 -10.31 -7.96
CA TYR A 178 -14.59 -9.34 -9.03
C TYR A 178 -13.62 -9.43 -10.22
N CYS A 179 -12.50 -10.14 -10.10
CA CYS A 179 -11.54 -10.28 -11.19
C CYS A 179 -11.76 -11.61 -11.93
N GLU A 180 -12.69 -11.63 -12.89
CA GLU A 180 -13.13 -12.83 -13.62
C GLU A 180 -11.97 -13.65 -14.23
N TYR A 181 -10.92 -12.98 -14.69
CA TYR A 181 -9.74 -13.59 -15.30
C TYR A 181 -8.50 -13.59 -14.40
N GLY A 182 -8.68 -13.32 -13.10
CA GLY A 182 -7.58 -13.12 -12.16
C GLY A 182 -6.85 -11.78 -12.40
N PRO A 183 -5.65 -11.62 -11.83
CA PRO A 183 -4.96 -10.35 -11.88
C PRO A 183 -4.37 -10.05 -13.28
N ILE A 184 -4.57 -8.83 -13.76
CA ILE A 184 -4.09 -8.34 -15.06
C ILE A 184 -2.81 -7.50 -14.91
N ASN A 185 -2.04 -7.34 -15.99
CA ASN A 185 -0.78 -6.57 -15.97
C ASN A 185 -0.97 -5.07 -16.25
N GLN A 186 -2.19 -4.54 -16.18
CA GLN A 186 -2.42 -3.10 -16.37
C GLN A 186 -2.05 -2.35 -15.10
N ASP A 187 -1.30 -1.28 -15.23
CA ASP A 187 -0.98 -0.41 -14.10
C ASP A 187 -2.26 0.30 -13.60
N LEU A 188 -2.41 0.42 -12.29
CA LEU A 188 -3.49 1.18 -11.64
C LEU A 188 -4.93 0.63 -11.85
N ASP A 189 -5.07 -0.65 -12.19
CA ASP A 189 -6.36 -1.36 -12.13
C ASP A 189 -6.56 -2.06 -10.76
N PRO A 190 -7.77 -2.14 -10.20
CA PRO A 190 -8.01 -2.90 -8.95
C PRO A 190 -7.72 -4.40 -9.06
N CYS A 191 -7.81 -4.98 -10.26
CA CYS A 191 -7.37 -6.33 -10.59
C CYS A 191 -5.89 -6.36 -11.02
N SER A 192 -5.13 -5.29 -10.85
CA SER A 192 -3.73 -5.25 -11.28
C SER A 192 -2.86 -6.15 -10.40
N ARG A 193 -2.10 -7.04 -11.05
CA ARG A 193 -1.02 -7.79 -10.40
C ARG A 193 0.03 -6.85 -9.80
N VAL A 194 0.39 -5.81 -10.54
CA VAL A 194 1.40 -4.82 -10.12
C VAL A 194 0.94 -4.09 -8.87
N TYR A 195 -0.35 -3.74 -8.80
CA TYR A 195 -0.92 -3.13 -7.60
C TYR A 195 -0.87 -4.06 -6.38
N ALA A 196 -1.25 -5.33 -6.56
CA ALA A 196 -1.22 -6.32 -5.50
C ALA A 196 0.21 -6.58 -4.98
N GLU A 197 1.20 -6.66 -5.88
CA GLU A 197 2.61 -6.79 -5.51
C GLU A 197 3.10 -5.55 -4.73
N GLN A 198 2.77 -4.34 -5.19
CA GLN A 198 3.11 -3.11 -4.47
C GLN A 198 2.50 -3.08 -3.06
N MET A 199 1.22 -3.41 -2.93
CA MET A 199 0.54 -3.52 -1.64
C MET A 199 1.31 -4.43 -0.67
N TYR A 200 1.74 -5.60 -1.14
CA TYR A 200 2.51 -6.55 -0.33
C TYR A 200 3.90 -5.98 0.05
N ASP A 201 4.61 -5.39 -0.90
CA ASP A 201 5.94 -4.79 -0.67
C ASP A 201 5.89 -3.66 0.35
N ILE A 202 4.86 -2.80 0.27
CA ILE A 202 4.63 -1.72 1.22
C ILE A 202 4.33 -2.30 2.60
N ASN A 203 3.51 -3.36 2.69
CA ASN A 203 3.24 -4.01 3.97
C ASN A 203 4.51 -4.51 4.63
N HIS A 204 5.36 -5.18 3.84
CA HIS A 204 6.63 -5.71 4.31
C HIS A 204 7.62 -4.58 4.65
N HIS A 205 7.56 -3.45 3.96
CA HIS A 205 8.35 -2.26 4.28
C HIS A 205 7.91 -1.62 5.59
N LEU A 206 6.61 -1.37 5.77
CA LEU A 206 6.03 -0.88 7.03
C LEU A 206 6.39 -1.80 8.19
N CYS A 207 6.39 -3.12 7.93
CA CYS A 207 6.77 -4.12 8.92
C CYS A 207 8.21 -3.95 9.40
N ARG A 208 9.16 -3.78 8.47
CA ARG A 208 10.56 -3.49 8.80
C ARG A 208 10.71 -2.18 9.57
N LEU A 209 9.96 -1.14 9.19
CA LEU A 209 9.98 0.16 9.88
C LEU A 209 9.43 0.03 11.30
N VAL A 210 8.34 -0.71 11.52
CA VAL A 210 7.80 -0.99 12.85
C VAL A 210 8.84 -1.73 13.69
N THR A 211 9.43 -2.82 13.19
CA THR A 211 10.48 -3.56 13.91
C THR A 211 11.65 -2.65 14.30
N LYS A 212 12.13 -1.80 13.37
CA LYS A 212 13.23 -0.86 13.58
C LYS A 212 12.88 0.24 14.61
N GLU A 213 11.84 1.02 14.35
CA GLU A 213 11.49 2.22 15.12
C GLU A 213 10.82 1.89 16.47
N CYS A 214 10.11 0.76 16.55
CA CYS A 214 9.47 0.31 17.79
C CYS A 214 10.36 -0.60 18.64
N LYS A 215 11.55 -0.98 18.18
CA LYS A 215 12.43 -1.97 18.84
C LYS A 215 11.69 -3.27 19.18
N SER A 216 10.77 -3.68 18.31
CA SER A 216 9.96 -4.88 18.51
C SER A 216 10.61 -6.08 17.84
N ALA A 217 10.56 -7.26 18.47
CA ALA A 217 11.15 -8.48 17.92
C ALA A 217 10.39 -9.01 16.69
N THR A 218 9.09 -8.73 16.62
CA THR A 218 8.22 -9.13 15.52
C THR A 218 7.33 -7.97 15.12
N CYS A 219 6.98 -7.92 13.85
CA CYS A 219 5.89 -7.09 13.38
C CYS A 219 4.67 -8.01 13.27
N GLU A 220 4.22 -8.46 14.44
CA GLU A 220 2.95 -9.16 14.54
C GLU A 220 1.83 -8.13 14.48
N SER A 221 0.86 -8.40 13.61
CA SER A 221 -0.40 -7.70 13.56
C SER A 221 -1.12 -7.97 14.88
N ASN A 222 -0.98 -7.08 15.87
CA ASN A 222 -1.84 -7.09 17.05
C ASN A 222 -3.27 -6.74 16.60
N SER A 223 -3.98 -7.72 16.06
CA SER A 223 -5.41 -7.63 15.72
C SER A 223 -6.31 -7.61 16.96
N GLU A 224 -5.74 -7.47 18.17
CA GLU A 224 -6.48 -7.46 19.44
C GLU A 224 -6.89 -6.06 19.93
N ILE A 225 -6.70 -4.98 19.15
CA ILE A 225 -7.12 -3.64 19.55
C ILE A 225 -7.91 -2.94 18.45
N ILE A 226 -9.18 -3.33 18.25
CA ILE A 226 -10.29 -2.44 17.85
C ILE A 226 -11.57 -2.95 18.52
#